data_AF-W9JP29-F1
#
_entry.id   AF-W9JP29-F1
#
_cell.length_a   1.000
_cell.length_b   1.000
_cell.length_c   1.000
_cell.angle_alpha   90.00
_cell.angle_beta   90.00
_cell.angle_gamma   90.00
#
_symmetry.space_group_name_H-M   'P 1'
#
loop_
_entity.id
_entity.type
_entity.pdbx_description
1 polymer ?
#
loop_
_entity_poly.entity_id
_entity_poly.type
_entity_poly.pdbx_seq_one_letter_code
_entity_poly.pdbx_strand_id
1 'polypeptide(L)'
;MMLPTAPVVPMDLGDDFKFGPTVLDPIQPEDQDNLVPINGFPSVDPAGGDVAMSQLDVLAHFFGTYSGFGFNTIFRPNGTTTPTPLPILPPSEDPNDNILQLNLTSESLAFAKGRLDDVPNRGLDTQADIMLNGVPYTQTIADITEMVKPPKKQPVIHFEPGLWMHVPASEQMPVLAASLSRMASIPHGTSINAQSFTATITAKGAPVFSPVDITPTVVGGTQKIPFRSQTLTNNNTHRLPQDLSSFDKAGTITQAILTDPNTVLRNANVGKNIIENTTFEVSSQAQNPNLGGGTSNIGFLIGADAGATSASVQARSGNANAVTVTAQYWLSRVRTQINLPACQSADKKTVSPASHGPRDAVPRFLVDIDVPAPKTVNIEYIQIQYSQNVSLDFNGLSWPHVTVGTLAPTIRHKLSQVLVSH
;
A
#
# COMPACT_ATOMS: atom_id res chain seq x y z
N MET A 1 -7.28 11.40 27.40
CA MET A 1 -6.58 11.50 26.09
C MET A 1 -7.43 10.79 25.06
N MET A 2 -7.88 11.47 24.00
CA MET A 2 -8.50 10.77 22.86
C MET A 2 -7.38 10.05 22.09
N LEU A 3 -7.59 8.76 21.82
CA LEU A 3 -6.71 7.97 20.95
C LEU A 3 -6.84 8.47 19.50
N PRO A 4 -5.77 8.39 18.68
CA PRO A 4 -5.84 8.76 17.28
C PRO A 4 -6.84 7.86 16.54
N THR A 5 -7.75 8.48 15.81
CA THR A 5 -8.62 7.82 14.83
C THR A 5 -8.01 8.07 13.45
N ALA A 6 -7.76 7.01 12.67
CA ALA A 6 -7.25 7.16 11.31
C ALA A 6 -8.23 8.01 10.46
N PRO A 7 -7.73 8.94 9.62
CA PRO A 7 -8.59 9.72 8.73
C PRO A 7 -9.24 8.80 7.69
N VAL A 8 -10.55 8.94 7.50
CA VAL A 8 -11.28 8.33 6.38
C VAL A 8 -11.43 9.41 5.32
N VAL A 9 -10.82 9.23 4.15
CA VAL A 9 -11.14 10.04 2.97
C VAL A 9 -12.19 9.25 2.17
N PRO A 10 -13.46 9.66 2.16
CA PRO A 10 -14.41 9.11 1.22
C PRO A 10 -14.02 9.62 -0.17
N MET A 11 -13.69 8.72 -1.09
CA MET A 11 -13.96 8.99 -2.49
C MET A 11 -15.48 8.78 -2.66
N ASP A 12 -16.24 9.86 -2.55
CA ASP A 12 -17.65 9.89 -2.90
C ASP A 12 -17.74 10.61 -4.25
N LEU A 13 -17.42 9.86 -5.31
CA LEU A 13 -17.91 10.24 -6.63
C LEU A 13 -19.37 9.81 -6.60
N GLY A 14 -20.25 10.74 -6.25
CA GLY A 14 -21.66 10.45 -6.22
C GLY A 14 -22.13 10.07 -7.63
N ASP A 15 -23.01 9.07 -7.72
CA ASP A 15 -23.68 8.65 -8.95
C ASP A 15 -24.57 9.77 -9.55
N ASP A 16 -24.65 10.93 -8.87
CA ASP A 16 -25.41 12.12 -9.18
C ASP A 16 -24.61 13.21 -9.90
N PHE A 17 -23.36 12.96 -10.31
CA PHE A 17 -22.66 13.84 -11.27
C PHE A 17 -23.27 13.69 -12.67
N LYS A 18 -24.47 14.27 -12.84
CA LYS A 18 -25.09 14.41 -14.15
C LYS A 18 -24.42 15.55 -14.87
N PHE A 19 -23.74 15.27 -15.97
CA PHE A 19 -23.52 16.28 -16.98
C PHE A 19 -24.91 16.83 -17.35
N GLY A 20 -25.10 18.16 -17.29
CA GLY A 20 -26.31 18.76 -17.88
C GLY A 20 -26.41 18.38 -19.36
N PRO A 21 -27.58 18.49 -20.00
CA PRO A 21 -27.76 18.05 -21.38
C PRO A 21 -26.69 18.69 -22.27
N THR A 22 -25.80 17.86 -22.80
CA THR A 22 -24.73 18.29 -23.68
C THR A 22 -25.09 17.93 -25.12
N VAL A 23 -24.50 18.62 -26.09
CA VAL A 23 -24.54 18.19 -27.51
C VAL A 23 -23.83 16.84 -27.75
N LEU A 24 -23.24 16.26 -26.71
CA LEU A 24 -22.54 14.98 -26.68
C LEU A 24 -23.31 13.92 -25.88
N ASP A 25 -24.58 14.18 -25.53
CA ASP A 25 -25.41 13.17 -24.89
C ASP A 25 -25.45 11.93 -25.80
N PRO A 26 -25.03 10.76 -25.30
CA PRO A 26 -25.02 9.56 -26.11
C PRO A 26 -26.45 9.28 -26.54
N ILE A 27 -26.66 9.16 -27.86
CA ILE A 27 -27.93 8.64 -28.38
C ILE A 27 -28.00 7.21 -27.88
N GLN A 28 -28.91 6.96 -26.94
CA GLN A 28 -29.22 5.60 -26.52
C GLN A 28 -29.80 4.90 -27.75
N PRO A 29 -29.10 3.91 -28.35
CA PRO A 29 -29.66 3.17 -29.47
C PRO A 29 -30.96 2.50 -28.98
N GLU A 30 -31.97 2.42 -29.85
CA GLU A 30 -33.15 1.63 -29.54
C GLU A 30 -32.70 0.20 -29.18
N ASP A 31 -33.14 -0.31 -28.01
CA ASP A 31 -32.91 -1.69 -27.59
C ASP A 31 -33.54 -2.63 -28.62
N GLN A 32 -32.75 -3.01 -29.61
CA GLN A 32 -32.99 -4.22 -30.39
C GLN A 32 -32.25 -5.31 -29.64
N ASP A 33 -32.97 -6.38 -29.30
CA ASP A 33 -32.58 -7.56 -28.49
C ASP A 33 -31.35 -8.36 -29.00
N ASN A 34 -30.44 -7.74 -29.75
CA ASN A 34 -29.18 -8.33 -30.23
C ASN A 34 -28.04 -7.33 -30.01
N LEU A 35 -27.18 -7.63 -29.01
CA LEU A 35 -25.79 -7.18 -28.85
C LEU A 35 -25.54 -5.70 -29.21
N VAL A 36 -25.61 -4.81 -28.22
CA VAL A 36 -25.19 -3.41 -28.40
C VAL A 36 -23.67 -3.36 -28.66
N PRO A 37 -23.20 -2.97 -29.85
CA PRO A 37 -21.78 -2.82 -30.14
C PRO A 37 -21.28 -1.53 -29.48
N ILE A 38 -20.50 -1.63 -28.40
CA ILE A 38 -19.79 -0.45 -27.90
C ILE A 38 -18.64 -0.16 -28.89
N ASN A 39 -18.70 0.98 -29.58
CA ASN A 39 -17.71 1.40 -30.58
C ASN A 39 -17.54 0.44 -31.79
N GLY A 40 -18.64 -0.14 -32.30
CA GLY A 40 -18.64 -0.78 -33.62
C GLY A 40 -18.09 -2.20 -33.69
N PHE A 41 -17.98 -2.90 -32.56
CA PHE A 41 -17.62 -4.32 -32.54
C PHE A 41 -18.71 -5.15 -31.88
N PRO A 42 -19.05 -6.33 -32.44
CA PRO A 42 -19.85 -7.29 -31.68
C PRO A 42 -19.19 -7.48 -30.32
N SER A 43 -20.00 -7.63 -29.27
CA SER A 43 -19.52 -8.20 -28.01
C SER A 43 -18.64 -9.38 -28.39
N VAL A 44 -17.33 -9.25 -28.17
CA VAL A 44 -16.41 -10.35 -28.41
C VAL A 44 -16.81 -11.36 -27.35
N ASP A 45 -17.63 -12.32 -27.76
CA ASP A 45 -17.73 -13.57 -27.06
C ASP A 45 -16.28 -14.07 -27.00
N PRO A 46 -15.65 -14.09 -25.81
CA PRO A 46 -14.24 -14.39 -25.70
C PRO A 46 -14.04 -15.74 -26.38
N ALA A 47 -13.30 -15.76 -27.48
CA ALA A 47 -13.01 -16.99 -28.21
C ALA A 47 -12.15 -17.87 -27.30
N GLY A 48 -12.80 -18.62 -26.41
CA GLY A 48 -12.13 -19.34 -25.33
C GLY A 48 -12.94 -19.58 -24.05
N GLY A 49 -14.22 -19.97 -24.16
CA GLY A 49 -15.01 -20.52 -23.04
C GLY A 49 -15.55 -19.48 -22.06
N ASP A 50 -16.53 -19.87 -21.24
CA ASP A 50 -17.12 -19.06 -20.15
C ASP A 50 -16.01 -18.41 -19.28
N VAL A 51 -15.58 -17.20 -19.64
CA VAL A 51 -14.73 -16.38 -18.77
C VAL A 51 -15.66 -15.72 -17.75
N ALA A 52 -16.14 -16.54 -16.82
CA ALA A 52 -17.02 -16.11 -15.75
C ALA A 52 -16.36 -14.96 -14.97
N MET A 53 -17.20 -14.02 -14.52
CA MET A 53 -16.97 -12.83 -13.68
C MET A 53 -16.24 -13.05 -12.31
N SER A 54 -15.33 -14.03 -12.25
CA SER A 54 -14.63 -14.62 -11.10
C SER A 54 -13.11 -14.33 -11.06
N GLN A 55 -12.58 -13.54 -12.00
CA GLN A 55 -11.12 -13.47 -12.27
C GLN A 55 -10.30 -12.42 -11.50
N LEU A 56 -10.81 -11.81 -10.43
CA LEU A 56 -9.97 -10.89 -9.62
C LEU A 56 -8.92 -11.64 -8.77
N ASP A 57 -9.02 -12.96 -8.65
CA ASP A 57 -8.16 -13.79 -7.79
C ASP A 57 -8.01 -13.17 -6.39
N VAL A 58 -6.79 -12.99 -5.89
CA VAL A 58 -6.52 -12.38 -4.58
C VAL A 58 -7.06 -10.95 -4.45
N LEU A 59 -7.24 -10.22 -5.56
CA LEU A 59 -7.78 -8.86 -5.56
C LEU A 59 -9.28 -8.83 -5.25
N ALA A 60 -9.98 -9.97 -5.26
CA ALA A 60 -11.37 -10.05 -4.82
C ALA A 60 -11.55 -9.64 -3.34
N HIS A 61 -10.47 -9.64 -2.55
CA HIS A 61 -10.45 -9.17 -1.16
C HIS A 61 -10.22 -7.67 -1.01
N PHE A 62 -9.88 -6.97 -2.09
CA PHE A 62 -9.58 -5.54 -2.11
C PHE A 62 -10.87 -4.75 -2.33
N PHE A 63 -11.68 -4.62 -1.29
CA PHE A 63 -12.91 -3.84 -1.30
C PHE A 63 -13.10 -3.11 0.02
N GLY A 64 -13.91 -2.05 0.01
CA GLY A 64 -14.20 -1.29 1.23
C GLY A 64 -13.02 -0.43 1.66
N THR A 65 -12.80 -0.31 2.97
CA THR A 65 -11.78 0.58 3.51
C THR A 65 -11.09 -0.08 4.68
N TYR A 66 -9.77 -0.10 4.61
CA TYR A 66 -8.90 -0.61 5.64
C TYR A 66 -8.18 0.56 6.31
N SER A 67 -7.90 0.43 7.60
CA SER A 67 -7.08 1.38 8.33
C SER A 67 -6.19 0.67 9.33
N GLY A 68 -5.08 1.29 9.70
CA GLY A 68 -4.22 0.73 10.71
C GLY A 68 -2.96 1.55 10.92
N PHE A 69 -1.91 0.85 11.33
CA PHE A 69 -0.67 1.47 11.77
C PHE A 69 0.53 0.79 11.11
N GLY A 70 1.61 1.53 11.02
CA GLY A 70 2.82 1.07 10.36
C GLY A 70 4.07 1.79 10.83
N PHE A 71 5.13 1.59 10.05
CA PHE A 71 6.40 2.25 10.24
C PHE A 71 7.04 2.55 8.90
N ASN A 72 7.58 3.76 8.79
CA ASN A 72 8.31 4.21 7.63
C ASN A 72 9.76 4.53 8.01
N THR A 73 10.69 4.03 7.20
CA THR A 73 12.11 4.39 7.25
C THR A 73 12.51 4.98 5.90
N ILE A 74 13.17 6.13 5.93
CA ILE A 74 13.64 6.77 4.71
C ILE A 74 14.94 7.53 4.99
N PHE A 75 15.97 7.29 4.19
CA PHE A 75 17.06 8.25 4.05
C PHE A 75 16.64 9.28 3.01
N ARG A 76 16.62 10.55 3.41
CA ARG A 76 16.31 11.66 2.50
C ARG A 76 17.56 12.48 2.24
N PRO A 77 17.68 13.13 1.08
CA PRO A 77 18.72 14.12 0.82
C PRO A 77 18.64 15.25 1.83
N ASN A 78 19.80 15.74 2.27
CA ASN A 78 19.93 16.86 3.19
C ASN A 78 20.86 17.92 2.59
N GLY A 79 20.26 18.88 1.89
CA GLY A 79 21.02 19.93 1.20
C GLY A 79 21.53 21.03 2.14
N THR A 80 22.66 21.64 1.81
CA THR A 80 23.26 22.74 2.59
C THR A 80 22.52 24.07 2.45
N THR A 81 21.72 24.24 1.40
CA THR A 81 20.91 25.45 1.17
C THR A 81 19.71 25.53 2.12
N THR A 82 19.09 24.39 2.42
CA THR A 82 17.96 24.27 3.34
C THR A 82 18.18 23.05 4.24
N PRO A 83 19.19 23.11 5.12
CA PRO A 83 19.57 21.97 5.93
C PRO A 83 18.46 21.67 6.93
N THR A 84 18.24 20.38 7.20
CA THR A 84 17.28 19.97 8.22
C THR A 84 17.76 20.42 9.60
N PRO A 85 17.00 21.24 10.34
CA PRO A 85 17.40 21.66 11.68
C PRO A 85 17.42 20.46 12.64
N LEU A 86 18.51 20.31 13.39
CA LEU A 86 18.68 19.25 14.39
C LEU A 86 18.91 19.88 15.78
N PRO A 87 18.19 19.43 16.83
CA PRO A 87 18.41 19.90 18.20
C PRO A 87 19.83 19.66 18.72
N ILE A 88 20.44 18.53 18.34
CA ILE A 88 21.80 18.15 18.70
C ILE A 88 22.63 18.10 17.42
N LEU A 89 23.70 18.90 17.34
CA LEU A 89 24.58 18.88 16.18
C LEU A 89 25.31 17.53 16.09
N PRO A 90 25.22 16.82 14.95
CA PRO A 90 26.04 15.64 14.71
C PRO A 90 27.54 16.00 14.61
N PRO A 91 28.44 15.05 14.91
CA PRO A 91 29.88 15.23 14.70
C PRO A 91 30.22 15.58 13.25
N SER A 92 31.27 16.39 13.05
CA SER A 92 31.67 16.89 11.74
C SER A 92 32.13 15.82 10.75
N GLU A 93 32.52 14.66 11.26
CA GLU A 93 32.92 13.49 10.49
C GLU A 93 31.74 12.68 9.93
N ASP A 94 30.51 12.90 10.43
CA ASP A 94 29.32 12.27 9.87
C ASP A 94 28.98 12.91 8.51
N PRO A 95 28.63 12.11 7.48
CA PRO A 95 28.10 12.64 6.24
C PRO A 95 26.81 13.44 6.49
N ASN A 96 26.78 14.69 6.02
CA ASN A 96 25.67 15.62 6.24
C ASN A 96 24.74 15.78 5.03
N ASP A 97 24.95 14.99 3.98
CA ASP A 97 24.22 14.98 2.71
C ASP A 97 22.92 14.16 2.75
N ASN A 98 22.67 13.45 3.85
CA ASN A 98 21.49 12.63 4.07
C ASN A 98 20.96 12.78 5.50
N ILE A 99 19.70 12.37 5.68
CA ILE A 99 19.07 12.25 7.00
C ILE A 99 18.18 11.03 7.04
N LEU A 100 18.36 10.17 8.06
CA LEU A 100 17.43 9.06 8.33
C LEU A 100 16.19 9.61 9.02
N GLN A 101 15.03 9.53 8.38
CA GLN A 101 13.76 9.84 9.01
C GLN A 101 12.99 8.56 9.30
N LEU A 102 12.52 8.48 10.54
CA LEU A 102 11.70 7.40 11.05
C LEU A 102 10.32 7.95 11.35
N ASN A 103 9.28 7.31 10.84
CA ASN A 103 7.91 7.70 11.13
C ASN A 103 7.09 6.52 11.61
N LEU A 104 6.49 6.64 12.79
CA LEU A 104 5.33 5.85 13.14
C LEU A 104 4.16 6.37 12.29
N THR A 105 3.43 5.46 11.65
CA THR A 105 2.40 5.87 10.68
C THR A 105 1.01 5.42 11.10
N SER A 106 0.01 6.23 10.76
CA SER A 106 -1.39 5.81 10.66
C SER A 106 -1.80 5.87 9.20
N GLU A 107 -2.56 4.88 8.76
CA GLU A 107 -2.87 4.69 7.35
C GLU A 107 -4.36 4.43 7.13
N SER A 108 -4.86 4.91 5.99
CA SER A 108 -6.13 4.51 5.39
C SER A 108 -5.88 4.05 3.96
N LEU A 109 -6.42 2.89 3.61
CA LEU A 109 -6.43 2.31 2.27
C LEU A 109 -7.88 2.05 1.87
N ALA A 110 -8.39 2.83 0.91
CA ALA A 110 -9.77 2.75 0.46
C ALA A 110 -9.83 2.26 -0.98
N PHE A 111 -10.59 1.19 -1.19
CA PHE A 111 -10.90 0.65 -2.51
C PHE A 111 -12.22 1.23 -3.01
N ALA A 112 -12.28 1.57 -4.30
CA ALA A 112 -13.49 2.08 -4.92
C ALA A 112 -14.60 1.01 -4.91
N LYS A 113 -15.87 1.45 -4.84
CA LYS A 113 -17.03 0.55 -4.92
C LYS A 113 -17.18 -0.05 -6.31
N GLY A 114 -16.89 0.75 -7.35
CA GLY A 114 -16.85 0.30 -8.73
C GLY A 114 -15.54 -0.40 -8.99
N ARG A 115 -15.62 -1.71 -9.26
CA ARG A 115 -14.53 -2.44 -9.91
C ARG A 115 -14.44 -2.03 -11.37
N LEU A 116 -13.26 -2.15 -11.94
CA LEU A 116 -13.05 -2.03 -13.37
C LEU A 116 -13.25 -3.41 -13.96
N ASP A 117 -14.35 -3.59 -14.68
CA ASP A 117 -14.64 -4.82 -15.43
C ASP A 117 -14.35 -4.57 -16.92
N ASP A 118 -13.87 -5.60 -17.60
CA ASP A 118 -13.72 -5.67 -19.05
C ASP A 118 -12.93 -4.51 -19.66
N VAL A 119 -11.81 -4.15 -19.03
CA VAL A 119 -10.92 -3.09 -19.53
C VAL A 119 -10.16 -3.61 -20.75
N PRO A 120 -10.45 -3.12 -21.98
CA PRO A 120 -9.90 -3.71 -23.18
C PRO A 120 -8.45 -3.27 -23.43
N ASN A 121 -7.57 -4.24 -23.68
CA ASN A 121 -6.25 -4.02 -24.26
C ASN A 121 -6.19 -4.70 -25.63
N ARG A 122 -5.82 -3.92 -26.65
CA ARG A 122 -5.82 -4.37 -28.05
C ARG A 122 -4.52 -5.08 -28.42
N GLY A 123 -4.67 -6.22 -29.06
CA GLY A 123 -3.56 -6.91 -29.69
C GLY A 123 -3.16 -6.27 -31.03
N LEU A 124 -1.91 -6.50 -31.42
CA LEU A 124 -1.39 -6.17 -32.75
C LEU A 124 -1.16 -7.44 -33.60
N ASP A 125 -1.62 -7.41 -34.85
CA ASP A 125 -1.52 -8.50 -35.82
C ASP A 125 -2.08 -9.84 -35.30
N THR A 126 -1.20 -10.77 -34.91
CA THR A 126 -1.57 -12.11 -34.42
C THR A 126 -1.72 -12.17 -32.90
N GLN A 127 -1.44 -11.07 -32.21
CA GLN A 127 -1.73 -10.93 -30.80
C GLN A 127 -3.24 -10.77 -30.60
N ALA A 128 -3.82 -11.61 -29.74
CA ALA A 128 -5.21 -11.49 -29.36
C ALA A 128 -5.44 -10.29 -28.43
N ASP A 129 -6.65 -9.75 -28.47
CA ASP A 129 -7.15 -8.83 -27.45
C ASP A 129 -7.21 -9.54 -26.09
N ILE A 130 -6.98 -8.77 -25.03
CA ILE A 130 -7.17 -9.22 -23.65
C ILE A 130 -8.06 -8.24 -22.90
N MET A 131 -8.83 -8.76 -21.95
CA MET A 131 -9.68 -7.97 -21.07
C MET A 131 -9.12 -8.01 -19.65
N LEU A 132 -8.76 -6.85 -19.11
CA LEU A 132 -8.23 -6.70 -17.76
C LEU A 132 -9.37 -6.38 -16.80
N ASN A 133 -9.23 -6.82 -15.56
CA ASN A 133 -10.15 -6.48 -14.48
C ASN A 133 -9.36 -5.91 -13.30
N GLY A 134 -9.98 -5.07 -12.47
CA GLY A 134 -9.23 -4.47 -11.37
C GLY A 134 -10.04 -3.66 -10.38
N VAL A 135 -9.34 -3.08 -9.43
CA VAL A 135 -9.89 -2.27 -8.36
C VAL A 135 -9.08 -0.98 -8.21
N PRO A 136 -9.71 0.20 -8.41
CA PRO A 136 -9.11 1.48 -8.05
C PRO A 136 -8.97 1.63 -6.53
N TYR A 137 -7.92 2.28 -6.07
CA TYR A 137 -7.72 2.58 -4.66
C TYR A 137 -7.14 3.97 -4.41
N THR A 138 -7.29 4.42 -3.18
CA THR A 138 -6.56 5.56 -2.61
C THR A 138 -5.94 5.16 -1.28
N GLN A 139 -4.67 5.51 -1.09
CA GLN A 139 -3.93 5.34 0.15
C GLN A 139 -3.60 6.71 0.73
N THR A 140 -3.71 6.86 2.04
CA THR A 140 -3.28 8.07 2.76
C THR A 140 -2.52 7.65 4.01
N ILE A 141 -1.32 8.22 4.21
CA ILE A 141 -0.46 7.93 5.35
C ILE A 141 -0.15 9.24 6.07
N ALA A 142 -0.41 9.26 7.38
CA ALA A 142 -0.05 10.35 8.27
C ALA A 142 1.05 9.95 9.24
N ASP A 143 1.93 10.91 9.54
CA ASP A 143 2.94 10.78 10.59
C ASP A 143 2.29 10.96 11.96
N ILE A 144 2.47 9.98 12.84
CA ILE A 144 1.98 9.97 14.23
C ILE A 144 3.13 9.77 15.23
N THR A 145 4.38 9.99 14.80
CA THR A 145 5.58 9.91 15.65
C THR A 145 5.50 10.88 16.80
N GLU A 146 5.03 12.10 16.52
CA GLU A 146 4.69 13.11 17.52
C GLU A 146 3.21 13.46 17.43
N MET A 147 2.53 13.49 18.58
CA MET A 147 1.11 13.83 18.62
C MET A 147 0.92 15.35 18.66
N VAL A 148 0.44 15.94 17.57
CA VAL A 148 0.08 17.36 17.54
C VAL A 148 -1.27 17.61 18.20
N LYS A 149 -1.39 18.74 18.92
CA LYS A 149 -2.65 19.15 19.56
C LYS A 149 -3.50 20.00 18.60
N PRO A 150 -4.84 19.90 18.65
CA PRO A 150 -5.73 20.81 17.93
C PRO A 150 -5.37 22.29 18.18
N PRO A 151 -5.48 23.18 17.17
CA PRO A 151 -6.06 22.96 15.84
C PRO A 151 -5.09 22.37 14.80
N LYS A 152 -3.84 22.05 15.17
CA LYS A 152 -2.88 21.44 14.24
C LYS A 152 -3.36 20.04 13.84
N LYS A 153 -3.25 19.71 12.55
CA LYS A 153 -3.53 18.38 12.02
C LYS A 153 -2.23 17.59 11.91
N GLN A 154 -2.33 16.27 12.06
CA GLN A 154 -1.16 15.43 11.81
C GLN A 154 -0.68 15.60 10.37
N PRO A 155 0.65 15.65 10.12
CA PRO A 155 1.18 15.75 8.77
C PRO A 155 0.76 14.53 7.94
N VAL A 156 0.10 14.78 6.80
CA VAL A 156 -0.07 13.74 5.77
C VAL A 156 1.22 13.68 4.98
N ILE A 157 1.94 12.56 5.12
CA ILE A 157 3.26 12.37 4.52
C ILE A 157 3.19 11.58 3.21
N HIS A 158 2.04 10.96 2.92
CA HIS A 158 1.83 10.21 1.69
C HIS A 158 0.35 10.23 1.29
N PHE A 159 0.09 10.37 -0.01
CA PHE A 159 -1.22 10.19 -0.63
C PHE A 159 -1.02 9.55 -2.00
N GLU A 160 -1.62 8.39 -2.23
CA GLU A 160 -1.40 7.64 -3.47
C GLU A 160 -2.74 7.18 -4.05
N PRO A 161 -3.19 7.71 -5.20
CA PRO A 161 -4.19 7.08 -6.02
C PRO A 161 -3.56 6.03 -6.93
N GLY A 162 -4.24 4.91 -7.10
CA GLY A 162 -3.75 3.84 -7.96
C GLY A 162 -4.81 2.83 -8.39
N LEU A 163 -4.35 1.85 -9.15
CA LEU A 163 -5.13 0.71 -9.63
C LEU A 163 -4.41 -0.58 -9.25
N TRP A 164 -5.18 -1.55 -8.77
CA TRP A 164 -4.80 -2.95 -8.79
C TRP A 164 -5.48 -3.62 -9.97
N MET A 165 -4.73 -4.28 -10.84
CA MET A 165 -5.24 -4.96 -12.02
C MET A 165 -4.84 -6.44 -11.99
N HIS A 166 -5.78 -7.30 -12.33
CA HIS A 166 -5.51 -8.65 -12.80
C HIS A 166 -5.43 -8.63 -14.32
N VAL A 167 -4.28 -9.03 -14.85
CA VAL A 167 -4.03 -9.19 -16.28
C VAL A 167 -4.12 -10.68 -16.59
N PRO A 168 -5.03 -11.11 -17.48
CA PRO A 168 -5.12 -12.53 -17.84
C PRO A 168 -3.85 -13.01 -18.54
N ALA A 169 -3.67 -14.33 -18.60
CA ALA A 169 -2.60 -14.91 -19.38
C ALA A 169 -2.73 -14.54 -20.87
N SER A 170 -1.59 -14.38 -21.55
CA SER A 170 -1.51 -14.29 -23.00
C SER A 170 -0.84 -15.56 -23.51
N GLU A 171 -1.53 -16.31 -24.37
CA GLU A 171 -1.12 -17.67 -24.75
C GLU A 171 -0.25 -17.69 -26.01
N GLN A 172 -0.40 -16.70 -26.90
CA GLN A 172 0.27 -16.70 -28.20
C GLN A 172 1.38 -15.66 -28.29
N MET A 173 1.11 -14.41 -27.90
CA MET A 173 2.05 -13.31 -28.14
C MET A 173 1.81 -12.10 -27.22
N PRO A 174 2.80 -11.70 -26.41
CA PRO A 174 3.87 -12.56 -25.88
C PRO A 174 3.26 -13.67 -25.01
N VAL A 175 3.90 -14.85 -24.94
CA VAL A 175 3.45 -15.90 -24.02
C VAL A 175 3.77 -15.47 -22.58
N LEU A 176 2.75 -15.09 -21.82
CA LEU A 176 2.86 -14.60 -20.45
C LEU A 176 1.78 -15.25 -19.57
N ALA A 177 2.18 -15.67 -18.37
CA ALA A 177 1.23 -16.07 -17.35
C ALA A 177 0.32 -14.90 -16.95
N ALA A 178 -0.83 -15.22 -16.36
CA ALA A 178 -1.65 -14.22 -15.70
C ALA A 178 -0.83 -13.49 -14.62
N SER A 179 -1.09 -12.21 -14.45
CA SER A 179 -0.30 -11.36 -13.57
C SER A 179 -1.15 -10.38 -12.77
N LEU A 180 -0.58 -9.92 -11.66
CA LEU A 180 -1.08 -8.79 -10.90
C LEU A 180 -0.27 -7.56 -11.28
N SER A 181 -0.93 -6.40 -11.40
CA SER A 181 -0.27 -5.11 -11.63
C SER A 181 -0.80 -4.07 -10.65
N ARG A 182 0.10 -3.37 -9.96
CA ARG A 182 -0.17 -2.17 -9.17
C ARG A 182 0.39 -0.97 -9.91
N MET A 183 -0.49 -0.08 -10.32
CA MET A 183 -0.12 1.20 -10.92
C MET A 183 -0.48 2.31 -9.95
N ALA A 184 0.42 3.27 -9.72
CA ALA A 184 0.18 4.32 -8.75
C ALA A 184 0.93 5.61 -9.09
N SER A 185 0.41 6.74 -8.61
CA SER A 185 1.07 8.05 -8.69
C SER A 185 1.32 8.60 -7.30
N ILE A 186 2.57 8.96 -7.03
CA ILE A 186 3.06 9.33 -5.70
C ILE A 186 3.34 10.85 -5.71
N PRO A 187 2.89 11.60 -4.69
CA PRO A 187 2.87 13.06 -4.72
C PRO A 187 4.27 13.66 -4.55
N HIS A 188 5.26 12.81 -4.23
CA HIS A 188 6.67 13.14 -4.19
C HIS A 188 7.30 13.25 -5.58
N GLY A 189 6.55 12.97 -6.65
CA GLY A 189 6.98 13.14 -8.04
C GLY A 189 7.39 11.85 -8.74
N THR A 190 6.82 10.71 -8.34
CA THR A 190 7.10 9.41 -8.96
C THR A 190 5.79 8.71 -9.32
N SER A 191 5.74 8.05 -10.47
CA SER A 191 4.69 7.08 -10.80
C SER A 191 5.30 5.69 -10.94
N ILE A 192 4.55 4.65 -10.61
CA ILE A 192 5.00 3.26 -10.65
C ILE A 192 4.05 2.39 -11.45
N ASN A 193 4.61 1.35 -12.05
CA ASN A 193 3.91 0.14 -12.48
C ASN A 193 4.70 -1.05 -11.91
N ALA A 194 4.15 -1.73 -10.92
CA ALA A 194 4.74 -2.91 -10.31
C ALA A 194 3.91 -4.14 -10.67
N GLN A 195 4.56 -5.25 -11.03
CA GLN A 195 3.89 -6.45 -11.56
C GLN A 195 4.33 -7.72 -10.82
N SER A 196 3.48 -8.75 -10.88
CA SER A 196 3.77 -10.10 -10.42
C SER A 196 3.33 -11.10 -11.47
N PHE A 197 4.25 -11.91 -11.98
CA PHE A 197 3.93 -13.11 -12.77
C PHE A 197 3.93 -14.39 -11.92
N THR A 198 4.19 -14.26 -10.61
CA THR A 198 4.18 -15.38 -9.68
C THR A 198 2.77 -15.54 -9.12
N ALA A 199 2.27 -16.77 -9.14
CA ALA A 199 0.99 -17.11 -8.54
C ALA A 199 0.97 -16.80 -7.04
N THR A 200 -0.21 -16.45 -6.52
CA THR A 200 -0.40 -16.22 -5.09
C THR A 200 -0.20 -17.51 -4.30
N ILE A 201 0.34 -17.40 -3.09
CA ILE A 201 0.64 -18.55 -2.23
C ILE A 201 -0.23 -18.48 -0.98
N THR A 202 -1.06 -19.50 -0.77
CA THR A 202 -1.88 -19.63 0.45
C THR A 202 -1.30 -20.67 1.39
N ALA A 203 -1.11 -20.30 2.65
CA ALA A 203 -0.59 -21.15 3.71
C ALA A 203 -1.48 -21.09 4.97
N LYS A 204 -1.50 -22.18 5.74
CA LYS A 204 -2.17 -22.21 7.04
C LYS A 204 -1.38 -21.41 8.07
N GLY A 205 -2.08 -20.74 8.98
CA GLY A 205 -1.49 -19.99 10.08
C GLY A 205 -1.03 -18.58 9.70
N ALA A 206 -0.27 -17.97 10.61
CA ALA A 206 0.31 -16.65 10.44
C ALA A 206 1.37 -16.61 9.31
N PRO A 207 1.49 -15.50 8.58
CA PRO A 207 2.53 -15.34 7.57
C PRO A 207 3.93 -15.28 8.20
N VAL A 208 4.93 -15.70 7.43
CA VAL A 208 6.35 -15.52 7.76
C VAL A 208 6.87 -14.26 7.05
N PHE A 209 7.44 -13.34 7.82
CA PHE A 209 8.05 -12.12 7.28
C PHE A 209 9.56 -12.28 7.20
N SER A 210 10.11 -12.26 5.98
CA SER A 210 11.56 -12.16 5.77
C SER A 210 12.10 -10.84 6.33
N PRO A 211 13.30 -10.83 6.94
CA PRO A 211 13.91 -9.57 7.37
C PRO A 211 14.19 -8.63 6.20
N VAL A 212 14.02 -7.33 6.42
CA VAL A 212 14.38 -6.28 5.46
C VAL A 212 15.42 -5.35 6.07
N ASP A 213 16.52 -5.13 5.35
CA ASP A 213 17.62 -4.29 5.82
C ASP A 213 17.50 -2.87 5.23
N ILE A 214 17.72 -1.85 6.06
CA ILE A 214 17.69 -0.45 5.66
C ILE A 214 19.07 0.13 5.32
N THR A 215 20.12 -0.68 5.37
CA THR A 215 21.50 -0.25 5.14
C THR A 215 21.73 0.07 3.66
N PRO A 216 22.14 1.30 3.32
CA PRO A 216 22.41 1.71 1.94
C PRO A 216 23.50 0.87 1.27
N THR A 217 23.48 0.79 -0.05
CA THR A 217 24.55 0.18 -0.85
C THR A 217 25.11 1.16 -1.86
N VAL A 218 26.28 0.86 -2.43
CA VAL A 218 26.78 1.61 -3.60
C VAL A 218 25.85 1.37 -4.79
N VAL A 219 25.53 2.42 -5.57
CA VAL A 219 24.71 2.28 -6.79
C VAL A 219 25.31 1.22 -7.71
N GLY A 220 24.49 0.26 -8.15
CA GLY A 220 24.92 -0.86 -9.00
C GLY A 220 25.76 -1.93 -8.29
N GLY A 221 25.96 -1.83 -6.97
CA GLY A 221 26.72 -2.77 -6.16
C GLY A 221 25.91 -3.35 -4.99
N THR A 222 26.51 -4.30 -4.28
CA THR A 222 25.91 -4.95 -3.09
C THR A 222 26.63 -4.59 -1.79
N GLN A 223 27.71 -3.79 -1.87
CA GLN A 223 28.46 -3.37 -0.70
C GLN A 223 27.61 -2.45 0.16
N LYS A 224 27.33 -2.88 1.40
CA LYS A 224 26.59 -2.11 2.40
C LYS A 224 27.45 -1.03 3.05
N ILE A 225 26.87 0.15 3.23
CA ILE A 225 27.48 1.32 3.86
C ILE A 225 26.65 1.69 5.10
N PRO A 226 27.06 1.25 6.31
CA PRO A 226 26.32 1.54 7.52
C PRO A 226 26.51 2.98 7.99
N PHE A 227 25.45 3.57 8.54
CA PHE A 227 25.47 4.91 9.14
C PHE A 227 25.23 4.86 10.64
N ARG A 228 25.88 5.75 11.40
CA ARG A 228 25.66 5.89 12.85
C ARG A 228 24.21 6.17 13.22
N SER A 229 23.45 6.82 12.32
CA SER A 229 22.02 7.07 12.46
C SER A 229 21.18 5.79 12.53
N GLN A 230 21.68 4.63 12.11
CA GLN A 230 20.97 3.35 12.24
C GLN A 230 21.13 2.71 13.63
N THR A 231 21.93 3.30 14.53
CA THR A 231 22.12 2.81 15.90
C THR A 231 21.21 3.59 16.86
N LEU A 232 20.34 2.87 17.56
CA LEU A 232 19.32 3.40 18.48
C LEU A 232 19.91 4.34 19.53
N THR A 233 21.02 3.93 20.15
CA THR A 233 21.64 4.65 21.29
C THR A 233 22.40 5.92 20.89
N ASN A 234 22.68 6.11 19.60
CA ASN A 234 23.35 7.31 19.13
C ASN A 234 22.30 8.42 18.96
N ASN A 235 22.30 9.41 19.85
CA ASN A 235 21.34 10.51 19.84
C ASN A 235 21.85 11.80 19.16
N ASN A 236 23.11 11.82 18.70
CA ASN A 236 23.73 12.95 18.03
C ASN A 236 24.07 12.61 16.56
N THR A 237 23.08 12.14 15.81
CA THR A 237 23.23 11.73 14.40
C THR A 237 22.31 12.51 13.48
N HIS A 238 22.54 12.44 12.18
CA HIS A 238 21.59 12.88 11.14
C HIS A 238 20.37 11.94 11.08
N ARG A 239 19.50 12.01 12.10
CA ARG A 239 18.26 11.23 12.21
C ARG A 239 17.13 12.06 12.80
N LEU A 240 15.90 11.80 12.36
CA LEU A 240 14.67 12.27 13.01
C LEU A 240 13.78 11.07 13.41
N PRO A 241 13.36 10.96 14.68
CA PRO A 241 13.84 11.71 15.83
C PRO A 241 15.30 11.35 16.22
N GLN A 242 16.01 12.29 16.84
CA GLN A 242 17.38 12.07 17.31
C GLN A 242 17.42 11.20 18.57
N ASP A 243 16.68 11.56 19.62
CA ASP A 243 16.55 10.77 20.85
C ASP A 243 15.41 9.75 20.71
N LEU A 244 15.78 8.47 20.73
CA LEU A 244 14.84 7.35 20.63
C LEU A 244 14.50 6.70 21.98
N SER A 245 15.02 7.21 23.10
CA SER A 245 14.89 6.59 24.43
C SER A 245 13.43 6.36 24.86
N SER A 246 12.55 7.34 24.63
CA SER A 246 11.13 7.24 24.95
C SER A 246 10.40 6.24 24.05
N PHE A 247 10.80 6.16 22.77
CA PHE A 247 10.24 5.23 21.80
C PHE A 247 10.66 3.79 22.09
N ASP A 248 11.91 3.57 22.49
CA ASP A 248 12.44 2.26 22.86
C ASP A 248 11.78 1.73 24.13
N LYS A 249 11.65 2.58 25.17
CA LYS A 249 10.91 2.24 26.39
C LYS A 249 9.46 1.85 26.11
N ALA A 250 8.84 2.47 25.11
CA ALA A 250 7.47 2.15 24.69
C ALA A 250 7.39 0.92 23.75
N GLY A 251 8.52 0.39 23.27
CA GLY A 251 8.59 -0.71 22.30
C GLY A 251 8.17 -0.31 20.88
N THR A 252 8.28 0.97 20.55
CA THR A 252 7.66 1.58 19.36
C THR A 252 8.64 1.87 18.24
N ILE A 253 9.87 2.23 18.60
CA ILE A 253 11.04 2.27 17.72
C ILE A 253 12.17 1.68 18.55
N THR A 254 12.63 0.48 18.19
CA THR A 254 13.67 -0.27 18.91
C THR A 254 14.81 -0.59 17.95
N GLN A 255 15.97 -1.00 18.46
CA GLN A 255 17.08 -1.41 17.59
C GLN A 255 16.67 -2.57 16.66
N ALA A 256 15.84 -3.51 17.13
CA ALA A 256 15.33 -4.60 16.30
C ALA A 256 14.48 -4.09 15.12
N ILE A 257 13.67 -3.03 15.32
CA ILE A 257 12.89 -2.40 14.25
C ILE A 257 13.80 -1.61 13.28
N LEU A 258 14.88 -0.98 13.78
CA LEU A 258 15.85 -0.31 12.89
C LEU A 258 16.66 -1.30 12.05
N THR A 259 17.02 -2.44 12.62
CA THR A 259 17.72 -3.51 11.91
C THR A 259 16.80 -4.24 10.93
N ASP A 260 15.53 -4.43 11.30
CA ASP A 260 14.52 -5.09 10.49
C ASP A 260 13.13 -4.49 10.74
N PRO A 261 12.68 -3.53 9.89
CA PRO A 261 11.34 -2.95 9.96
C PRO A 261 10.20 -3.97 9.94
N ASN A 262 10.38 -5.17 9.35
CA ASN A 262 9.36 -6.22 9.37
C ASN A 262 9.09 -6.78 10.78
N THR A 263 9.91 -6.43 11.77
CA THR A 263 9.60 -6.64 13.19
C THR A 263 8.26 -6.00 13.60
N VAL A 264 7.89 -4.86 13.00
CA VAL A 264 6.58 -4.22 13.25
C VAL A 264 5.42 -5.13 12.83
N LEU A 265 5.54 -5.81 11.68
CA LEU A 265 4.52 -6.74 11.19
C LEU A 265 4.41 -7.99 12.08
N ARG A 266 5.56 -8.52 12.54
CA ARG A 266 5.59 -9.65 13.50
C ARG A 266 4.88 -9.28 14.80
N ASN A 267 5.19 -8.11 15.35
CA ASN A 267 4.59 -7.63 16.60
C ASN A 267 3.08 -7.43 16.45
N ALA A 268 2.61 -6.94 15.29
CA ALA A 268 1.19 -6.72 15.02
C ALA A 268 0.36 -8.02 14.97
N ASN A 269 1.01 -9.19 14.83
CA ASN A 269 0.36 -10.51 14.81
C ASN A 269 0.35 -11.20 16.18
N VAL A 270 1.04 -10.66 17.19
CA VAL A 270 1.08 -11.25 18.53
C VAL A 270 -0.33 -11.31 19.12
N GLY A 271 -0.74 -12.50 19.57
CA GLY A 271 -2.04 -12.74 20.21
C GLY A 271 -3.21 -12.93 19.25
N LYS A 272 -3.01 -12.78 17.93
CA LYS A 272 -4.06 -13.00 16.92
C LYS A 272 -4.14 -14.47 16.51
N ASN A 273 -5.37 -14.96 16.34
CA ASN A 273 -5.62 -16.27 15.76
C ASN A 273 -5.74 -16.16 14.24
N ILE A 274 -4.59 -16.24 13.55
CA ILE A 274 -4.52 -16.22 12.09
C ILE A 274 -4.69 -17.65 11.58
N ILE A 275 -5.78 -17.90 10.86
CA ILE A 275 -6.16 -19.24 10.39
C ILE A 275 -5.40 -19.61 9.12
N GLU A 276 -5.23 -18.64 8.23
CA GLU A 276 -4.55 -18.76 6.95
C GLU A 276 -4.06 -17.39 6.49
N ASN A 277 -3.12 -17.41 5.55
CA ASN A 277 -2.67 -16.21 4.85
C ASN A 277 -2.43 -16.51 3.36
N THR A 278 -2.73 -15.52 2.52
CA THR A 278 -2.41 -15.53 1.09
C THR A 278 -1.39 -14.44 0.80
N THR A 279 -0.33 -14.78 0.07
CA THR A 279 0.85 -13.95 -0.11
C THR A 279 1.15 -13.74 -1.59
N PHE A 280 1.55 -12.51 -1.96
CA PHE A 280 2.04 -12.20 -3.31
C PHE A 280 2.96 -10.97 -3.29
N GLU A 281 3.91 -10.91 -4.21
CA GLU A 281 4.89 -9.82 -4.33
C GLU A 281 4.70 -9.13 -5.68
N VAL A 282 4.76 -7.80 -5.71
CA VAL A 282 4.87 -7.04 -6.97
C VAL A 282 6.19 -6.29 -7.02
N SER A 283 6.76 -6.17 -8.22
CA SER A 283 8.01 -5.44 -8.46
C SER A 283 7.90 -4.55 -9.69
N SER A 284 8.45 -3.35 -9.63
CA SER A 284 8.62 -2.48 -10.79
C SER A 284 9.84 -2.83 -11.64
N GLN A 285 10.63 -3.82 -11.23
CA GLN A 285 11.81 -4.25 -11.96
C GLN A 285 11.40 -5.22 -13.07
N ALA A 286 11.58 -4.82 -14.32
CA ALA A 286 11.44 -5.70 -15.46
C ALA A 286 12.47 -6.84 -15.40
N GLN A 287 12.02 -8.09 -15.58
CA GLN A 287 12.89 -9.28 -15.56
C GLN A 287 12.74 -10.06 -16.86
N ASN A 288 13.84 -10.33 -17.57
CA ASN A 288 13.79 -11.19 -18.76
C ASN A 288 13.37 -12.63 -18.39
N PRO A 289 12.53 -13.30 -19.19
CA PRO A 289 11.92 -12.82 -20.45
C PRO A 289 10.63 -12.02 -20.26
N ASN A 290 10.04 -12.01 -19.06
CA ASN A 290 8.74 -11.38 -18.76
C ASN A 290 8.91 -9.89 -18.43
N LEU A 291 9.12 -9.09 -19.48
CA LEU A 291 9.32 -7.66 -19.36
C LEU A 291 8.02 -6.91 -19.04
N GLY A 292 8.14 -5.82 -18.27
CA GLY A 292 7.04 -4.98 -17.85
C GLY A 292 7.35 -4.26 -16.53
N GLY A 293 6.51 -3.30 -16.16
CA GLY A 293 6.71 -2.46 -14.98
C GLY A 293 7.67 -1.28 -15.19
N GLY A 294 7.93 -0.55 -14.10
CA GLY A 294 8.89 0.55 -14.08
C GLY A 294 8.55 1.64 -13.06
N THR A 295 9.48 2.57 -12.89
CA THR A 295 9.28 3.84 -12.19
C THR A 295 9.46 4.99 -13.17
N SER A 296 8.76 6.09 -12.95
CA SER A 296 8.92 7.33 -13.71
C SER A 296 8.97 8.51 -12.75
N ASN A 297 10.10 9.23 -12.75
CA ASN A 297 10.37 10.32 -11.83
C ASN A 297 10.27 11.68 -12.52
N ILE A 298 9.89 12.73 -11.77
CA ILE A 298 10.06 14.11 -12.21
C ILE A 298 11.54 14.48 -12.30
N GLY A 299 11.86 15.48 -13.13
CA GLY A 299 13.23 15.93 -13.39
C GLY A 299 14.03 16.31 -12.14
N PHE A 300 13.36 16.84 -11.11
CA PHE A 300 14.00 17.20 -9.84
C PHE A 300 14.62 15.99 -9.12
N LEU A 301 13.95 14.84 -9.17
CA LEU A 301 14.38 13.62 -8.50
C LEU A 301 15.49 12.90 -9.27
N ILE A 302 15.30 12.71 -10.58
CA ILE A 302 16.20 11.91 -11.42
C ILE A 302 17.47 12.66 -11.83
N GLY A 303 17.36 13.95 -12.15
CA GLY A 303 18.46 14.72 -12.75
C GLY A 303 19.03 14.09 -14.02
N ALA A 304 20.19 14.57 -14.45
CA ALA A 304 20.88 14.05 -15.64
C ALA A 304 21.77 12.83 -15.35
N ASP A 305 22.10 12.60 -14.08
CA ASP A 305 23.00 11.54 -13.62
C ASP A 305 22.27 10.35 -12.99
N ALA A 306 20.93 10.40 -12.88
CA ALA A 306 20.12 9.36 -12.27
C ALA A 306 20.54 8.99 -10.82
N GLY A 307 21.20 9.91 -10.12
CA GLY A 307 21.74 9.67 -8.77
C GLY A 307 23.02 8.83 -8.72
N ALA A 308 23.59 8.46 -9.88
CA ALA A 308 24.75 7.56 -9.97
C ALA A 308 26.07 8.18 -9.47
N THR A 309 26.14 9.51 -9.31
CA THR A 309 27.36 10.22 -8.90
C THR A 309 27.11 11.17 -7.73
N SER A 310 28.18 11.71 -7.15
CA SER A 310 28.07 12.77 -6.14
C SER A 310 27.39 14.01 -6.71
N ALA A 311 26.44 14.58 -5.94
CA ALA A 311 25.57 15.62 -6.44
C ALA A 311 26.34 16.92 -6.77
N SER A 312 26.18 17.45 -7.99
CA SER A 312 26.75 18.75 -8.38
C SER A 312 25.89 19.49 -9.40
N VAL A 313 26.06 20.81 -9.46
CA VAL A 313 25.40 21.67 -10.46
C VAL A 313 25.86 21.30 -11.87
N GLN A 314 27.15 21.02 -12.04
CA GLN A 314 27.76 20.69 -13.33
C GLN A 314 27.21 19.38 -13.90
N ALA A 315 27.04 18.36 -13.05
CA ALA A 315 26.42 17.09 -13.44
C ALA A 315 24.89 17.19 -13.61
N ARG A 316 24.28 18.33 -13.22
CA ARG A 316 22.82 18.52 -13.14
C ARG A 316 22.17 17.36 -12.36
N SER A 317 22.76 17.04 -11.22
CA SER A 317 22.41 15.84 -10.46
C SER A 317 20.98 15.82 -9.97
N GLY A 318 20.41 14.62 -9.89
CA GLY A 318 19.16 14.37 -9.19
C GLY A 318 19.36 14.45 -7.68
N ASN A 319 18.26 14.32 -6.92
CA ASN A 319 18.35 14.25 -5.46
C ASN A 319 17.82 12.95 -4.86
N ALA A 320 16.85 12.26 -5.46
CA ALA A 320 16.30 11.02 -4.90
C ALA A 320 15.60 10.24 -6.02
N ASN A 321 16.40 9.67 -6.92
CA ASN A 321 15.89 8.93 -8.06
C ASN A 321 15.26 7.61 -7.59
N ALA A 322 13.93 7.45 -7.65
CA ALA A 322 13.31 6.17 -7.32
C ALA A 322 13.53 5.17 -8.46
N VAL A 323 14.38 4.16 -8.24
CA VAL A 323 14.83 3.24 -9.30
C VAL A 323 13.97 1.98 -9.35
N THR A 324 13.62 1.44 -8.20
CA THR A 324 12.81 0.22 -8.10
C THR A 324 11.87 0.30 -6.91
N VAL A 325 10.67 -0.26 -7.08
CA VAL A 325 9.73 -0.51 -5.99
C VAL A 325 9.41 -2.00 -5.96
N THR A 326 9.54 -2.61 -4.79
CA THR A 326 9.06 -3.96 -4.49
C THR A 326 8.08 -3.88 -3.35
N ALA A 327 7.01 -4.67 -3.39
CA ALA A 327 6.05 -4.74 -2.30
C ALA A 327 5.53 -6.15 -2.15
N GLN A 328 5.75 -6.73 -0.97
CA GLN A 328 5.19 -8.00 -0.55
C GLN A 328 3.91 -7.74 0.25
N TYR A 329 2.83 -8.41 -0.12
CA TYR A 329 1.53 -8.37 0.55
C TYR A 329 1.20 -9.71 1.19
N TRP A 330 0.55 -9.63 2.34
CA TRP A 330 -0.03 -10.78 3.07
C TRP A 330 -1.47 -10.45 3.46
N LEU A 331 -2.42 -11.23 2.94
CA LEU A 331 -3.82 -11.17 3.31
C LEU A 331 -4.10 -12.29 4.31
N SER A 332 -4.18 -11.94 5.59
CA SER A 332 -4.36 -12.90 6.68
C SER A 332 -5.83 -13.00 7.06
N ARG A 333 -6.40 -14.21 7.06
CA ARG A 333 -7.74 -14.46 7.62
C ARG A 333 -7.62 -14.63 9.13
N VAL A 334 -8.12 -13.65 9.86
CA VAL A 334 -8.06 -13.61 11.34
C VAL A 334 -9.42 -14.00 11.90
N ARG A 335 -9.44 -14.98 12.80
CA ARG A 335 -10.64 -15.39 13.55
C ARG A 335 -10.62 -14.77 14.94
N THR A 336 -11.70 -14.13 15.35
CA THR A 336 -11.84 -13.55 16.69
C THR A 336 -13.29 -13.54 17.17
N GLN A 337 -13.49 -13.13 18.41
CA GLN A 337 -14.81 -13.00 19.03
C GLN A 337 -15.21 -11.54 19.17
N ILE A 338 -16.49 -11.27 19.00
CA ILE A 338 -17.09 -9.96 19.21
C ILE A 338 -18.34 -10.07 20.07
N ASN A 339 -18.47 -9.15 21.02
CA ASN A 339 -19.66 -9.03 21.86
C ASN A 339 -20.65 -8.09 21.18
N LEU A 340 -21.79 -8.62 20.75
CA LEU A 340 -22.85 -7.85 20.11
C LEU A 340 -23.85 -7.37 21.16
N PRO A 341 -24.16 -6.06 21.23
CA PRO A 341 -25.28 -5.57 22.03
C PRO A 341 -26.61 -5.87 21.32
N ALA A 342 -27.73 -5.81 22.06
CA ALA A 342 -29.04 -5.79 21.42
C ALA A 342 -29.21 -4.50 20.60
N CYS A 343 -29.64 -4.64 19.34
CA CYS A 343 -29.88 -3.53 18.42
C CYS A 343 -30.70 -3.95 17.21
N GLN A 344 -31.28 -2.97 16.54
CA GLN A 344 -31.87 -3.15 15.22
C GLN A 344 -30.85 -2.74 14.16
N SER A 345 -30.85 -3.42 13.01
CA SER A 345 -30.02 -3.09 11.85
C SER A 345 -30.20 -1.63 11.38
N ALA A 346 -31.43 -1.11 11.50
CA ALA A 346 -31.76 0.28 11.22
C ALA A 346 -30.97 1.31 12.06
N ASP A 347 -30.46 0.92 13.24
CA ASP A 347 -29.69 1.79 14.13
C ASP A 347 -28.30 2.13 13.57
N LYS A 348 -27.83 1.38 12.55
CA LYS A 348 -26.50 1.55 11.93
C LYS A 348 -25.35 1.58 12.95
N LYS A 349 -25.45 0.79 14.02
CA LYS A 349 -24.41 0.70 15.05
C LYS A 349 -23.13 0.11 14.48
N THR A 350 -21.99 0.47 15.08
CA THR A 350 -20.69 -0.14 14.77
C THR A 350 -20.21 -0.98 15.94
N VAL A 351 -19.60 -2.13 15.63
CA VAL A 351 -19.04 -3.05 16.62
C VAL A 351 -17.59 -3.38 16.26
N SER A 352 -16.77 -3.66 17.27
CA SER A 352 -15.37 -4.07 17.14
C SER A 352 -15.02 -5.16 18.14
N PRO A 353 -14.10 -6.10 17.81
CA PRO A 353 -13.52 -7.00 18.78
C PRO A 353 -12.65 -6.22 19.78
N ALA A 354 -12.25 -6.89 20.86
CA ALA A 354 -11.29 -6.33 21.81
C ALA A 354 -9.93 -6.12 21.13
N SER A 355 -9.26 -5.03 21.50
CA SER A 355 -7.90 -4.74 21.05
C SER A 355 -6.88 -5.64 21.76
N HIS A 356 -5.88 -6.15 21.03
CA HIS A 356 -4.73 -6.86 21.60
C HIS A 356 -3.62 -5.92 22.11
N GLY A 357 -3.77 -4.61 21.92
CA GLY A 357 -2.83 -3.60 22.44
C GLY A 357 -3.02 -2.20 21.85
N PRO A 358 -2.32 -1.18 22.38
CA PRO A 358 -2.54 0.22 22.00
C PRO A 358 -2.39 0.57 20.51
N ARG A 359 -1.79 -0.32 19.71
CA ARG A 359 -1.50 -0.13 18.28
C ARG A 359 -2.02 -1.27 17.41
N ASP A 360 -2.96 -2.05 17.95
CA ASP A 360 -3.63 -3.08 17.18
C ASP A 360 -4.52 -2.43 16.11
N ALA A 361 -4.43 -2.92 14.87
CA ALA A 361 -5.37 -2.60 13.81
C ALA A 361 -6.67 -3.37 14.08
N VAL A 362 -7.58 -2.74 14.82
CA VAL A 362 -8.85 -3.37 15.24
C VAL A 362 -9.91 -3.14 14.17
N PRO A 363 -10.57 -4.20 13.65
CA PRO A 363 -11.59 -4.03 12.65
C PRO A 363 -12.85 -3.38 13.23
N ARG A 364 -13.63 -2.71 12.38
CA ARG A 364 -14.92 -2.12 12.74
C ARG A 364 -15.97 -2.54 11.73
N PHE A 365 -17.10 -3.06 12.18
CA PHE A 365 -18.17 -3.53 11.31
C PHE A 365 -19.46 -2.76 11.55
N LEU A 366 -20.18 -2.46 10.48
CA LEU A 366 -21.55 -1.98 10.53
C LEU A 366 -22.48 -3.15 10.84
N VAL A 367 -23.30 -3.02 11.88
CA VAL A 367 -24.33 -4.01 12.20
C VAL A 367 -25.50 -3.86 11.23
N ASP A 368 -25.62 -4.81 10.31
CA ASP A 368 -26.62 -4.84 9.24
C ASP A 368 -27.68 -5.94 9.43
N ILE A 369 -27.73 -6.54 10.61
CA ILE A 369 -28.69 -7.56 11.03
C ILE A 369 -29.29 -7.20 12.39
N ASP A 370 -30.51 -7.66 12.66
CA ASP A 370 -31.13 -7.44 13.96
C ASP A 370 -30.51 -8.38 15.01
N VAL A 371 -30.18 -7.82 16.17
CA VAL A 371 -29.62 -8.53 17.31
C VAL A 371 -30.63 -8.43 18.46
N PRO A 372 -31.54 -9.41 18.64
CA PRO A 372 -32.64 -9.29 19.60
C PRO A 372 -32.18 -9.35 21.06
N ALA A 373 -31.06 -10.00 21.34
CA ALA A 373 -30.46 -10.07 22.68
C ALA A 373 -28.93 -10.05 22.56
N PRO A 374 -28.21 -9.53 23.59
CA PRO A 374 -26.76 -9.52 23.59
C PRO A 374 -26.19 -10.93 23.44
N LYS A 375 -25.19 -11.09 22.58
CA LYS A 375 -24.54 -12.39 22.32
C LYS A 375 -23.09 -12.21 21.89
N THR A 376 -22.26 -13.21 22.16
CA THR A 376 -20.91 -13.30 21.60
C THR A 376 -20.95 -14.14 20.33
N VAL A 377 -20.29 -13.67 19.27
CA VAL A 377 -20.20 -14.40 18.00
C VAL A 377 -18.75 -14.49 17.54
N ASN A 378 -18.44 -15.54 16.78
CA ASN A 378 -17.17 -15.65 16.08
C ASN A 378 -17.26 -14.92 14.74
N ILE A 379 -16.20 -14.20 14.40
CA ILE A 379 -16.04 -13.54 13.12
C ILE A 379 -14.71 -13.92 12.48
N GLU A 380 -14.68 -13.84 11.15
CA GLU A 380 -13.48 -13.93 10.33
C GLU A 380 -13.37 -12.72 9.42
N TYR A 381 -12.20 -12.09 9.40
CA TYR A 381 -11.94 -10.93 8.57
C TYR A 381 -10.55 -10.99 7.94
N ILE A 382 -10.38 -10.27 6.84
CA ILE A 382 -9.08 -10.13 6.18
C ILE A 382 -8.30 -8.99 6.83
N GLN A 383 -7.10 -9.26 7.31
CA GLN A 383 -6.09 -8.28 7.67
C GLN A 383 -5.12 -8.14 6.50
N ILE A 384 -4.86 -6.92 6.05
CA ILE A 384 -3.86 -6.65 5.00
C ILE A 384 -2.57 -6.22 5.69
N GLN A 385 -1.47 -6.92 5.40
CA GLN A 385 -0.13 -6.50 5.78
C GLN A 385 0.71 -6.34 4.54
N TYR A 386 1.61 -5.37 4.55
CA TYR A 386 2.57 -5.20 3.45
C TYR A 386 3.93 -4.72 3.96
N SER A 387 4.95 -5.04 3.16
CA SER A 387 6.32 -4.54 3.28
C SER A 387 6.74 -4.05 1.91
N GLN A 388 6.87 -2.73 1.77
CA GLN A 388 7.31 -2.07 0.55
C GLN A 388 8.73 -1.57 0.73
N ASN A 389 9.58 -1.79 -0.27
CA ASN A 389 10.90 -1.20 -0.35
C ASN A 389 11.06 -0.45 -1.66
N VAL A 390 11.40 0.84 -1.55
CA VAL A 390 11.79 1.69 -2.68
C VAL A 390 13.30 1.89 -2.62
N SER A 391 14.01 1.60 -3.72
CA SER A 391 15.40 2.03 -3.87
C SER A 391 15.42 3.46 -4.36
N LEU A 392 15.95 4.37 -3.54
CA LEU A 392 16.22 5.75 -3.93
C LEU A 392 17.71 5.91 -4.20
N ASP A 393 18.09 6.35 -5.38
CA ASP A 393 19.48 6.58 -5.73
C ASP A 393 19.81 8.07 -5.64
N PHE A 394 20.82 8.39 -4.83
CA PHE A 394 21.41 9.73 -4.80
C PHE A 394 22.79 9.71 -4.17
N ASN A 395 23.63 10.64 -4.63
CA ASN A 395 24.98 10.83 -4.13
C ASN A 395 25.84 9.55 -4.21
N GLY A 396 25.64 8.74 -5.26
CA GLY A 396 26.39 7.50 -5.50
C GLY A 396 25.97 6.30 -4.63
N LEU A 397 24.95 6.45 -3.78
CA LEU A 397 24.39 5.36 -2.98
C LEU A 397 22.94 5.07 -3.39
N SER A 398 22.56 3.80 -3.23
CA SER A 398 21.20 3.29 -3.29
C SER A 398 20.69 3.14 -1.86
N TRP A 399 19.62 3.86 -1.55
CA TRP A 399 19.08 4.05 -0.21
C TRP A 399 17.74 3.31 -0.09
N PRO A 400 17.64 2.27 0.75
CA PRO A 400 16.38 1.60 1.01
C PRO A 400 15.41 2.54 1.73
N HIS A 401 14.21 2.68 1.17
CA HIS A 401 13.08 3.33 1.80
C HIS A 401 12.02 2.26 2.07
N VAL A 402 11.98 1.78 3.31
CA VAL A 402 11.11 0.69 3.72
C VAL A 402 9.89 1.23 4.45
N THR A 403 8.71 0.89 3.95
CA THR A 403 7.42 1.15 4.59
C THR A 403 6.72 -0.17 4.87
N VAL A 404 6.26 -0.35 6.10
CA VAL A 404 5.48 -1.53 6.53
C VAL A 404 4.16 -1.09 7.16
N GLY A 405 3.10 -1.85 6.94
CA GLY A 405 1.76 -1.52 7.45
C GLY A 405 0.95 -2.76 7.80
N THR A 406 0.13 -2.66 8.85
CA THR A 406 -0.91 -3.65 9.19
C THR A 406 -2.26 -2.95 9.26
N LEU A 407 -3.19 -3.38 8.42
CA LEU A 407 -4.49 -2.73 8.21
C LEU A 407 -5.63 -3.70 8.45
N ALA A 408 -6.70 -3.21 9.07
CA ALA A 408 -7.92 -3.96 9.32
C ALA A 408 -9.16 -3.26 8.72
N PRO A 409 -10.22 -4.02 8.38
CA PRO A 409 -11.46 -3.50 7.83
C PRO A 409 -12.11 -2.43 8.72
N THR A 410 -12.73 -1.43 8.10
CA THR A 410 -13.43 -0.34 8.80
C THR A 410 -14.93 -0.30 8.49
N ILE A 411 -15.62 0.78 8.91
CA ILE A 411 -17.08 0.93 9.03
C ILE A 411 -17.87 0.61 7.73
N ARG A 412 -17.21 0.52 6.57
CA ARG A 412 -17.84 0.11 5.30
C ARG A 412 -18.03 -1.40 5.13
N HIS A 413 -17.53 -2.23 6.06
CA HIS A 413 -17.73 -3.67 6.05
C HIS A 413 -18.94 -4.06 6.90
N LYS A 414 -19.81 -4.91 6.34
CA LYS A 414 -21.02 -5.39 7.00
C LYS A 414 -20.71 -6.56 7.93
N LEU A 415 -21.34 -6.60 9.11
CA LEU A 415 -21.17 -7.67 10.08
C LEU A 415 -21.61 -9.03 9.51
N SER A 416 -22.72 -9.06 8.77
CA SER A 416 -23.25 -10.30 8.16
C SER A 416 -22.25 -11.03 7.26
N GLN A 417 -21.32 -10.29 6.63
CA GLN A 417 -20.33 -10.83 5.70
C GLN A 417 -19.16 -11.53 6.40
N VAL A 418 -19.00 -11.34 7.70
CA VAL A 418 -17.84 -11.82 8.47
C VAL A 418 -18.21 -12.78 9.58
N LEU A 419 -19.50 -13.09 9.78
CA LEU A 419 -19.94 -14.07 10.77
C LEU A 419 -19.51 -15.47 10.35
N VAL A 420 -18.94 -16.21 11.30
CA VAL A 420 -18.71 -17.65 11.12
C VAL A 420 -19.98 -18.38 11.57
N SER A 421 -20.68 -19.01 10.64
CA SER A 421 -21.76 -19.94 10.98
C SER A 421 -21.20 -21.14 11.75
N HIS A 422 -21.87 -21.51 12.83
CA HIS A 422 -21.63 -22.75 13.55
C HIS A 422 -22.46 -23.88 12.96
#